data_AF-A0A0Q4JLV4-F1
#
_entry.id   AF-A0A0Q4JLV4-F1
#
_cell.length_a   1.000
_cell.length_b   1.000
_cell.length_c   1.000
_cell.angle_alpha   90.00
_cell.angle_beta   90.00
_cell.angle_gamma   90.00
#
_symmetry.space_group_name_H-M   'P 1'
#
loop_
_entity.id
_entity.type
_entity.pdbx_description
1 polymer ?
#
loop_
_entity_poly.entity_id
_entity_poly.type
_entity_poly.pdbx_seq_one_letter_code
_entity_poly.pdbx_strand_id
1 'polypeptide(L)'
;MKLASLKHPDATRGRDGTLVVVSNDLAWYADASHIAPTLQAALDDWDRLSIDLKNLSTDLEHEMIPMRRFHEHDAESPLPRAYQWADGSAYVNHVALVRQARAAEMPDSFWHDPLMYQGGSDGFLGPRDPIPLGDEAWGCDMEGEVVVVTGDVPMGASRDEALAAILLVGLTNDVSLRNLIPGELGKGFGFFQSKPASAFSPVFVTPDSLGDWWQGGKLHRKLMVDLNGVPLGRAEAGEDMTFDFGTLVAHAAKTRKLGAGTIVGSGTVSNRGPDGGPGKSIAEGGVGYSCLAEVRTIETITGGKPVTPFLKKGDVVRIWAEDDKRHPIFGVIEQTVE
;
A
#
# COMPACT_ATOMS: atom_id res chain seq x y z
N MET A 1 14.05 -10.83 -3.48
CA MET A 1 14.06 -11.26 -2.06
C MET A 1 12.92 -10.59 -1.33
N LYS A 2 12.48 -11.16 -0.19
CA LYS A 2 11.44 -10.57 0.67
C LYS A 2 12.05 -10.08 1.97
N LEU A 3 11.72 -8.85 2.37
CA LEU A 3 12.25 -8.18 3.56
C LEU A 3 11.11 -7.77 4.49
N ALA A 4 11.33 -7.92 5.80
CA ALA A 4 10.39 -7.51 6.83
C ALA A 4 11.13 -6.84 8.00
N SER A 5 10.37 -6.15 8.83
CA SER A 5 10.82 -5.65 10.13
C SER A 5 10.01 -6.34 11.22
N LEU A 6 10.68 -7.03 12.14
CA LEU A 6 10.02 -7.64 13.29
C LEU A 6 9.91 -6.65 14.46
N LYS A 7 8.78 -6.73 15.17
CA LYS A 7 8.56 -6.05 16.45
C LYS A 7 9.63 -6.45 17.43
N HIS A 8 10.08 -5.49 18.24
CA HIS A 8 10.88 -5.86 19.40
C HIS A 8 9.95 -6.49 20.45
N PRO A 9 10.29 -7.66 21.01
CA PRO A 9 9.57 -8.20 22.17
C PRO A 9 9.73 -7.30 23.41
N ASP A 10 10.69 -6.39 23.38
CA ASP A 10 10.93 -5.36 24.39
C ASP A 10 10.87 -3.98 23.74
N ALA A 11 9.84 -3.20 24.05
CA ALA A 11 9.61 -1.85 23.50
C ALA A 11 10.75 -0.85 23.78
N THR A 12 11.72 -1.20 24.63
CA THR A 12 12.92 -0.38 24.88
C THR A 12 14.04 -0.59 23.84
N ARG A 13 13.95 -1.61 22.95
CA ARG A 13 15.04 -2.02 22.05
C ARG A 13 15.11 -1.33 20.68
N GLY A 14 14.28 -0.32 20.42
CA GLY A 14 14.35 0.47 19.18
C GLY A 14 12.97 0.86 18.66
N ARG A 15 12.93 1.78 17.70
CA ARG A 15 11.69 2.28 17.08
C ARG A 15 11.51 1.84 15.62
N ASP A 16 12.51 1.17 15.06
CA ASP A 16 12.64 0.87 13.63
C ASP A 16 12.53 -0.63 13.32
N GLY A 17 12.17 -1.43 14.34
CA GLY A 17 12.11 -2.88 14.23
C GLY A 17 13.47 -3.55 14.02
N THR A 18 13.44 -4.85 13.76
CA THR A 18 14.63 -5.65 13.40
C THR A 18 14.50 -6.18 11.99
N LEU A 19 15.47 -5.87 11.12
CA LEU A 19 15.46 -6.36 9.73
C LEU A 19 15.64 -7.88 9.67
N VAL A 20 14.78 -8.53 8.89
CA VAL A 20 14.87 -9.95 8.55
C VAL A 20 14.66 -10.18 7.07
N VAL A 21 15.29 -11.24 6.54
CA VAL A 21 15.00 -11.78 5.20
C VAL A 21 14.01 -12.92 5.36
N VAL A 22 12.93 -12.90 4.58
CA VAL A 22 11.80 -13.84 4.69
C VAL A 22 11.82 -14.79 3.48
N SER A 23 11.50 -16.07 3.72
CA SER A 23 11.40 -17.08 2.66
C SER A 23 10.26 -16.80 1.69
N ASN A 24 10.34 -17.37 0.49
CA ASN A 24 9.35 -17.18 -0.57
C ASN A 24 7.95 -17.65 -0.17
N ASP A 25 7.86 -18.72 0.63
CA ASP A 25 6.61 -19.25 1.19
C ASP A 25 6.11 -18.49 2.43
N LEU A 26 6.81 -17.43 2.85
CA LEU A 26 6.54 -16.62 4.04
C LEU A 26 6.52 -17.41 5.35
N ALA A 27 7.05 -18.62 5.37
CA ALA A 27 6.95 -19.51 6.53
C ALA A 27 8.16 -19.38 7.47
N TRP A 28 9.25 -18.79 6.99
CA TRP A 28 10.54 -18.72 7.67
C TRP A 28 11.23 -17.38 7.46
N TYR A 29 12.14 -17.03 8.36
CA TYR A 29 13.03 -15.90 8.20
C TYR A 29 14.44 -16.20 8.73
N ALA A 30 15.40 -15.42 8.24
CA ALA A 30 16.75 -15.30 8.76
C ALA A 30 16.99 -13.89 9.31
N ASP A 31 17.68 -13.79 10.45
CA ASP A 31 18.08 -12.52 11.04
C ASP A 31 19.11 -11.81 10.16
N ALA A 32 18.83 -10.56 9.77
CA ALA A 32 19.73 -9.76 8.92
C ALA A 32 20.46 -8.66 9.70
N SER A 33 20.35 -8.63 11.04
CA SER A 33 20.88 -7.55 11.88
C SER A 33 22.41 -7.39 11.79
N HIS A 34 23.10 -8.47 11.42
CA HIS A 34 24.54 -8.49 11.17
C HIS A 34 24.95 -7.86 9.83
N ILE A 35 24.01 -7.71 8.88
CA ILE A 35 24.19 -6.99 7.61
C ILE A 35 23.75 -5.54 7.79
N ALA A 36 22.54 -5.33 8.29
CA ALA A 36 21.97 -4.04 8.65
C ALA A 36 20.97 -4.19 9.80
N PRO A 37 21.00 -3.33 10.82
CA PRO A 37 20.11 -3.47 11.98
C PRO A 37 18.62 -3.25 11.63
N THR A 38 18.33 -2.43 10.62
CA THR A 38 16.98 -2.01 10.23
C THR A 38 16.84 -1.92 8.71
N LEU A 39 15.60 -1.94 8.20
CA LEU A 39 15.37 -1.77 6.76
C LEU A 39 15.85 -0.39 6.27
N GLN A 40 15.64 0.67 7.04
CA GLN A 40 16.15 2.00 6.68
C GLN A 40 17.67 2.01 6.54
N ALA A 41 18.40 1.39 7.48
CA ALA A 41 19.85 1.31 7.39
C ALA A 41 20.34 0.52 6.17
N ALA A 42 19.57 -0.49 5.74
CA ALA A 42 19.85 -1.19 4.49
C ALA A 42 19.60 -0.31 3.26
N LEU A 43 18.52 0.48 3.27
CA LEU A 43 18.16 1.38 2.16
C LEU A 43 19.15 2.54 2.01
N ASP A 44 19.70 3.06 3.12
CA ASP A 44 20.70 4.13 3.12
C ASP A 44 22.03 3.73 2.44
N ASP A 45 22.32 2.43 2.32
CA ASP A 45 23.53 1.88 1.69
C ASP A 45 23.20 0.66 0.81
N TRP A 46 22.10 0.77 0.05
CA TRP A 46 21.49 -0.34 -0.65
C TRP A 46 22.39 -0.99 -1.70
N ASP A 47 23.15 -0.20 -2.45
CA ASP A 47 24.04 -0.71 -3.51
C ASP A 47 25.07 -1.72 -2.98
N ARG A 48 25.52 -1.53 -1.74
CA ARG A 48 26.43 -2.46 -1.07
C ARG A 48 25.67 -3.59 -0.39
N LEU A 49 24.67 -3.25 0.44
CA LEU A 49 24.03 -4.20 1.35
C LEU A 49 23.03 -5.14 0.68
N SER A 50 22.45 -4.75 -0.46
CA SER A 50 21.50 -5.59 -1.19
C SER A 50 22.11 -6.90 -1.68
N ILE A 51 23.42 -6.93 -1.98
CA ILE A 51 24.15 -8.13 -2.39
C ILE A 51 24.18 -9.13 -1.23
N ASP A 52 24.53 -8.68 -0.04
CA ASP A 52 24.60 -9.53 1.16
C ASP A 52 23.21 -10.03 1.57
N LEU A 53 22.19 -9.16 1.51
CA LEU A 53 20.79 -9.56 1.76
C LEU A 53 20.29 -10.59 0.74
N LYS A 54 20.70 -10.47 -0.53
CA LYS A 54 20.35 -11.43 -1.58
C LYS A 54 21.04 -12.78 -1.37
N ASN A 55 22.29 -12.78 -0.90
CA ASN A 55 22.98 -14.01 -0.50
C ASN A 55 22.27 -14.67 0.69
N LEU A 56 21.93 -13.90 1.73
CA LEU A 56 21.16 -14.40 2.88
C LEU A 56 19.81 -14.98 2.46
N SER A 57 19.11 -14.34 1.52
CA SER A 57 17.88 -14.87 0.92
C SER A 57 18.11 -16.19 0.20
N THR A 58 19.20 -16.31 -0.56
CA THR A 58 19.54 -17.53 -1.30
C THR A 58 19.88 -18.67 -0.35
N ASP A 59 20.61 -18.39 0.74
CA ASP A 59 20.97 -19.37 1.75
C ASP A 59 19.75 -19.83 2.56
N LEU A 60 18.81 -18.92 2.86
CA LEU A 60 17.54 -19.23 3.51
C LEU A 60 16.69 -20.17 2.64
N GLU A 61 16.57 -19.89 1.34
CA GLU A 61 15.79 -20.73 0.41
C GLU A 61 16.37 -22.15 0.24
N HIS A 62 17.69 -22.29 0.38
CA HIS A 62 18.36 -23.60 0.34
C HIS A 62 18.49 -24.27 1.71
N GLU A 63 17.90 -23.69 2.76
CA GLU A 63 17.95 -24.20 4.14
C GLU A 63 19.40 -24.38 4.66
N MET A 64 20.33 -23.53 4.22
CA MET A 64 21.77 -23.63 4.53
C MET A 64 22.18 -22.88 5.81
N ILE A 65 21.25 -22.13 6.40
CA ILE A 65 21.47 -21.27 7.56
C ILE A 65 20.38 -21.49 8.61
N PRO A 66 20.61 -21.10 9.88
CA PRO A 66 19.56 -21.13 10.90
C PRO A 66 18.36 -20.28 10.48
N MET A 67 17.18 -20.90 10.50
CA MET A 67 15.90 -20.29 10.16
C MET A 67 14.95 -20.31 11.36
N ARG A 68 14.12 -19.27 11.48
CA ARG A 68 13.07 -19.16 12.50
C ARG A 68 11.72 -18.99 11.83
N ARG A 69 10.64 -19.36 12.53
CA ARG A 69 9.29 -19.19 11.99
C ARG A 69 8.96 -17.71 11.82
N PHE A 70 8.53 -17.34 10.62
CA PHE A 70 7.98 -16.02 10.39
C PHE A 70 6.50 -16.03 10.75
N HIS A 71 6.11 -15.11 11.62
CA HIS A 71 4.73 -14.92 12.00
C HIS A 71 4.33 -13.48 11.71
N GLU A 72 3.35 -13.29 10.82
CA GLU A 72 2.95 -11.94 10.40
C GLU A 72 2.46 -11.05 11.55
N HIS A 73 1.91 -11.63 12.64
CA HIS A 73 1.51 -10.87 13.82
C HIS A 73 2.67 -10.29 14.64
N ASP A 74 3.88 -10.82 14.46
CA ASP A 74 5.10 -10.31 15.07
C ASP A 74 5.81 -9.28 14.17
N ALA A 75 5.29 -9.05 12.96
CA ALA A 75 5.82 -8.06 12.04
C ALA A 75 5.28 -6.65 12.36
N GLU A 76 6.14 -5.66 12.15
CA GLU A 76 5.75 -4.27 11.94
C GLU A 76 5.42 -4.05 10.46
N SER A 77 4.98 -2.84 10.11
CA SER A 77 5.21 -2.35 8.75
C SER A 77 6.72 -2.39 8.42
N PRO A 78 7.15 -2.78 7.20
CA PRO A 78 8.59 -2.99 6.91
C PRO A 78 9.48 -1.78 7.20
N LEU A 79 8.95 -0.57 7.01
CA LEU A 79 9.47 0.65 7.62
C LEU A 79 8.45 1.09 8.69
N PRO A 80 8.66 0.82 9.99
CA PRO A 80 7.68 1.17 11.04
C PRO A 80 7.44 2.68 11.14
N ARG A 81 8.47 3.44 10.78
CA ARG A 81 8.46 4.87 10.49
C ARG A 81 9.36 5.11 9.29
N ALA A 82 9.03 6.13 8.50
CA ALA A 82 9.77 6.52 7.31
C ALA A 82 10.01 8.03 7.32
N TYR A 83 10.95 8.49 6.51
CA TYR A 83 11.17 9.92 6.31
C TYR A 83 10.12 10.57 5.41
N GLN A 84 9.41 9.77 4.60
CA GLN A 84 8.40 10.26 3.67
C GLN A 84 7.40 9.19 3.27
N TRP A 85 6.12 9.52 3.37
CA TRP A 85 4.98 8.84 2.74
C TRP A 85 4.27 9.83 1.82
N ALA A 86 4.27 9.56 0.53
CA ALA A 86 3.59 10.37 -0.47
C ALA A 86 2.65 9.49 -1.28
N ASP A 87 1.36 9.78 -1.21
CA ASP A 87 0.36 8.91 -1.79
C ASP A 87 -0.31 9.55 -3.00
N GLY A 88 -0.42 8.78 -4.07
CA GLY A 88 -0.92 9.19 -5.37
C GLY A 88 -2.43 9.00 -5.54
N SER A 89 -2.91 9.29 -6.74
CA SER A 89 -4.21 8.77 -7.20
C SER A 89 -4.08 8.31 -8.64
N ALA A 90 -3.36 7.20 -8.84
CA ALA A 90 -3.00 6.65 -10.13
C ALA A 90 -4.21 6.11 -10.91
N TYR A 91 -5.20 5.58 -10.21
CA TYR A 91 -6.44 5.07 -10.79
C TYR A 91 -7.44 6.22 -10.87
N VAL A 92 -7.37 7.03 -11.93
CA VAL A 92 -8.24 8.21 -12.09
C VAL A 92 -9.73 7.84 -12.11
N ASN A 93 -10.07 6.58 -12.41
CA ASN A 93 -11.40 6.02 -12.23
C ASN A 93 -11.96 6.28 -10.81
N HIS A 94 -11.17 5.98 -9.77
CA HIS A 94 -11.54 6.21 -8.37
C HIS A 94 -11.96 7.67 -8.13
N VAL A 95 -11.14 8.60 -8.60
CA VAL A 95 -11.37 10.03 -8.45
C VAL A 95 -12.62 10.49 -9.21
N ALA A 96 -12.83 9.97 -10.42
CA ALA A 96 -14.00 10.27 -11.23
C ALA A 96 -15.29 9.85 -10.52
N LEU A 97 -15.31 8.65 -9.93
CA LEU A 97 -16.45 8.12 -9.20
C LEU A 97 -16.81 8.98 -7.99
N VAL A 98 -15.83 9.26 -7.13
CA VAL A 98 -16.05 10.06 -5.91
C VAL A 98 -16.56 11.48 -6.25
N ARG A 99 -16.13 12.06 -7.37
CA ARG A 99 -16.63 13.36 -7.86
C ARG A 99 -18.04 13.26 -8.46
N GLN A 100 -18.33 12.20 -9.21
CA GLN A 100 -19.66 11.96 -9.79
C GLN A 100 -20.73 11.85 -8.71
N ALA A 101 -20.47 11.15 -7.61
CA ALA A 101 -21.39 11.11 -6.45
C ALA A 101 -21.69 12.48 -5.84
N ARG A 102 -20.82 13.48 -6.06
CA ARG A 102 -20.98 14.86 -5.59
C ARG A 102 -21.49 15.81 -6.67
N ALA A 103 -21.91 15.28 -7.83
CA ALA A 103 -22.29 16.06 -9.01
C ALA A 103 -21.24 17.10 -9.42
N ALA A 104 -19.94 16.78 -9.22
CA ALA A 104 -18.83 17.65 -9.57
C ALA A 104 -18.17 17.19 -10.87
N GLU A 105 -17.90 18.12 -11.78
CA GLU A 105 -17.10 17.83 -12.97
C GLU A 105 -15.65 17.46 -12.58
N MET A 106 -15.07 16.55 -13.37
CA MET A 106 -13.67 16.19 -13.27
C MET A 106 -12.85 17.05 -14.25
N PRO A 107 -11.86 17.81 -13.78
CA PRO A 107 -10.98 18.56 -14.66
C PRO A 107 -10.21 17.61 -15.58
N ASP A 108 -10.10 17.95 -16.87
CA ASP A 108 -9.34 17.18 -17.87
C ASP A 108 -7.88 16.93 -17.43
N SER A 109 -7.29 17.89 -16.73
CA SER A 109 -5.93 17.80 -16.21
C SER A 109 -5.68 16.58 -15.33
N PHE A 110 -6.71 15.99 -14.70
CA PHE A 110 -6.54 14.83 -13.81
C PHE A 110 -6.13 13.56 -14.59
N TRP A 111 -6.34 13.53 -15.91
CA TRP A 111 -5.85 12.45 -16.78
C TRP A 111 -4.38 12.59 -17.17
N HIS A 112 -3.78 13.75 -16.92
CA HIS A 112 -2.47 14.12 -17.44
C HIS A 112 -1.49 14.66 -16.37
N ASP A 113 -2.00 15.03 -15.20
CA ASP A 113 -1.24 15.55 -14.07
C ASP A 113 -1.59 14.72 -12.81
N PRO A 114 -0.67 13.89 -12.30
CA PRO A 114 -0.92 13.06 -11.13
C PRO A 114 -1.37 13.88 -9.93
N LEU A 115 -2.35 13.37 -9.19
CA LEU A 115 -2.64 13.85 -7.84
C LEU A 115 -1.71 13.16 -6.85
N MET A 116 -1.23 13.92 -5.88
CA MET A 116 -0.43 13.39 -4.79
C MET A 116 -0.60 14.23 -3.53
N TYR A 117 -0.61 13.59 -2.37
CA TYR A 117 -0.59 14.28 -1.08
C TYR A 117 0.52 13.74 -0.16
N GLN A 118 0.91 14.55 0.81
CA GLN A 118 1.89 14.17 1.84
C GLN A 118 1.15 13.49 2.99
N GLY A 119 1.43 12.20 3.23
CA GLY A 119 0.87 11.46 4.36
C GLY A 119 1.76 11.48 5.61
N GLY A 120 1.18 11.04 6.74
CA GLY A 120 1.92 10.80 7.98
C GLY A 120 2.84 9.59 7.85
N SER A 121 4.06 9.68 8.38
CA SER A 121 5.09 8.63 8.21
C SER A 121 5.88 8.29 9.46
N ASP A 122 5.54 8.90 10.60
CA ASP A 122 6.29 8.78 11.84
C ASP A 122 5.88 7.59 12.73
N GLY A 123 4.81 6.89 12.39
CA GLY A 123 4.35 5.68 13.08
C GLY A 123 3.22 4.98 12.33
N PHE A 124 3.57 4.01 11.51
CA PHE A 124 2.61 3.15 10.82
C PHE A 124 2.11 2.04 11.73
N LEU A 125 0.93 1.51 11.42
CA LEU A 125 0.41 0.32 12.07
C LEU A 125 1.14 -0.92 11.54
N GLY A 126 1.36 -1.92 12.40
CA GLY A 126 1.73 -3.26 11.93
C GLY A 126 0.61 -3.89 11.09
N PRO A 127 0.92 -4.85 10.20
CA PRO A 127 -0.05 -5.50 9.32
C PRO A 127 -1.19 -6.20 10.06
N ARG A 128 -0.96 -6.58 11.32
CA ARG A 128 -1.92 -7.25 12.20
C ARG A 128 -2.36 -6.39 13.40
N ASP A 129 -1.93 -5.13 13.45
CA ASP A 129 -2.35 -4.22 14.51
C ASP A 129 -3.77 -3.71 14.25
N PRO A 130 -4.56 -3.46 15.30
CA PRO A 130 -5.90 -2.93 15.13
C PRO A 130 -5.88 -1.52 14.54
N ILE A 131 -6.94 -1.16 13.82
CA ILE A 131 -7.17 0.21 13.35
C ILE A 131 -7.84 0.99 14.49
N PRO A 132 -7.16 1.97 15.12
CA PRO A 132 -7.74 2.72 16.22
C PRO A 132 -8.81 3.69 15.70
N LEU A 133 -10.02 3.59 16.23
CA LEU A 133 -11.17 4.40 15.87
C LEU A 133 -11.81 5.03 17.11
N GLY A 134 -11.56 6.32 17.30
CA GLY A 134 -12.13 7.08 18.42
C GLY A 134 -13.65 7.24 18.34
N ASP A 135 -14.18 7.54 17.16
CA ASP A 135 -15.61 7.74 16.91
C ASP A 135 -15.99 7.18 15.54
N GLU A 136 -16.94 6.24 15.52
CA GLU A 136 -17.44 5.64 14.27
C GLU A 136 -18.18 6.63 13.36
N ALA A 137 -18.62 7.77 13.90
CA ALA A 137 -19.23 8.84 13.10
C ALA A 137 -18.22 9.48 12.13
N TRP A 138 -16.91 9.30 12.34
CA TRP A 138 -15.87 9.79 11.42
C TRP A 138 -15.83 9.05 10.08
N GLY A 139 -16.54 7.92 9.95
CA GLY A 139 -16.66 7.18 8.70
C GLY A 139 -15.36 6.49 8.31
N CYS A 140 -14.88 5.58 9.16
CA CYS A 140 -13.66 4.81 8.93
C CYS A 140 -13.79 3.93 7.69
N ASP A 141 -12.75 3.92 6.87
CA ASP A 141 -12.69 3.17 5.61
C ASP A 141 -11.29 2.59 5.42
N MET A 142 -11.22 1.50 4.67
CA MET A 142 -9.98 0.94 4.16
C MET A 142 -9.69 1.47 2.76
N GLU A 143 -8.42 1.53 2.40
CA GLU A 143 -7.98 1.80 1.03
C GLU A 143 -6.88 0.83 0.66
N GLY A 144 -7.23 -0.21 -0.08
CA GLY A 144 -6.27 -1.18 -0.57
C GLY A 144 -5.46 -0.62 -1.74
N GLU A 145 -4.13 -0.57 -1.58
CA GLU A 145 -3.23 -0.01 -2.58
C GLU A 145 -1.91 -0.77 -2.73
N VAL A 146 -1.18 -0.47 -3.81
CA VAL A 146 0.19 -0.91 -4.03
C VAL A 146 1.13 0.23 -3.67
N VAL A 147 2.30 -0.08 -3.11
CA VAL A 147 3.32 0.91 -2.80
C VAL A 147 4.69 0.50 -3.32
N VAL A 148 5.55 1.49 -3.50
CA VAL A 148 6.97 1.30 -3.80
C VAL A 148 7.85 2.05 -2.81
N VAL A 149 9.06 1.54 -2.57
CA VAL A 149 10.10 2.23 -1.79
C VAL A 149 11.26 2.54 -2.72
N THR A 150 11.72 3.79 -2.70
CA THR A 150 12.81 4.25 -3.55
C THR A 150 14.14 4.27 -2.82
N GLY A 151 15.24 4.16 -3.57
CA GLY A 151 16.53 4.72 -3.19
C GLY A 151 16.49 6.25 -3.27
N ASP A 152 17.66 6.88 -3.34
CA ASP A 152 17.73 8.32 -3.57
C ASP A 152 17.26 8.68 -4.98
N VAL A 153 16.37 9.67 -5.08
CA VAL A 153 15.86 10.20 -6.35
C VAL A 153 16.25 11.69 -6.46
N PRO A 154 16.98 12.09 -7.52
CA PRO A 154 17.35 13.47 -7.70
C PRO A 154 16.13 14.35 -7.99
N MET A 155 16.21 15.62 -7.58
CA MET A 155 15.20 16.61 -7.96
C MET A 155 15.14 16.76 -9.48
N GLY A 156 13.92 16.71 -10.03
CA GLY A 156 13.69 16.80 -11.47
C GLY A 156 13.99 15.50 -12.23
N ALA A 157 14.08 14.36 -11.54
CA ALA A 157 14.23 13.05 -12.16
C ALA A 157 13.19 12.82 -13.26
N SER A 158 13.64 12.25 -14.38
CA SER A 158 12.77 11.72 -15.42
C SER A 158 12.01 10.49 -14.93
N ARG A 159 10.96 10.11 -15.66
CA ARG A 159 10.18 8.88 -15.39
C ARG A 159 11.08 7.64 -15.29
N ASP A 160 12.08 7.51 -16.16
CA ASP A 160 12.90 6.31 -16.24
C ASP A 160 13.95 6.26 -15.12
N GLU A 161 14.53 7.40 -14.73
CA GLU A 161 15.39 7.52 -13.54
C GLU A 161 14.59 7.18 -12.27
N ALA A 162 13.38 7.72 -12.17
CA ALA A 162 12.47 7.47 -11.06
C ALA A 162 12.06 5.99 -10.95
N LEU A 163 11.76 5.34 -12.09
CA LEU A 163 11.45 3.91 -12.15
C LEU A 163 12.65 3.04 -11.77
N ALA A 164 13.85 3.39 -12.22
CA ALA A 164 15.09 2.67 -11.91
C ALA A 164 15.48 2.77 -10.42
N ALA A 165 15.03 3.83 -9.73
CA ALA A 165 15.29 4.03 -8.31
C ALA A 165 14.36 3.21 -7.39
N ILE A 166 13.37 2.48 -7.92
CA ILE A 166 12.47 1.64 -7.12
C ILE A 166 13.21 0.38 -6.65
N LEU A 167 13.30 0.20 -5.33
CA LEU A 167 14.03 -0.90 -4.71
C LEU A 167 13.09 -2.00 -4.20
N LEU A 168 11.91 -1.61 -3.71
CA LEU A 168 10.96 -2.52 -3.10
C LEU A 168 9.52 -2.20 -3.49
N VAL A 169 8.66 -3.21 -3.44
CA VAL A 169 7.22 -3.16 -3.70
C VAL A 169 6.47 -3.81 -2.54
N GLY A 170 5.31 -3.28 -2.19
CA GLY A 170 4.44 -3.81 -1.14
C GLY A 170 2.98 -3.42 -1.34
N LEU A 171 2.18 -3.67 -0.32
CA LEU A 171 0.79 -3.20 -0.25
C LEU A 171 0.60 -2.27 0.94
N THR A 172 -0.44 -1.45 0.89
CA THR A 172 -0.88 -0.61 2.00
C THR A 172 -2.39 -0.68 2.21
N ASN A 173 -2.79 -0.43 3.45
CA ASN A 173 -4.12 0.01 3.84
C ASN A 173 -4.02 1.48 4.22
N ASP A 174 -4.42 2.38 3.32
CA ASP A 174 -4.42 3.82 3.59
C ASP A 174 -5.70 4.26 4.32
N VAL A 175 -5.74 3.98 5.63
CA VAL A 175 -6.93 4.19 6.46
C VAL A 175 -7.46 5.62 6.31
N SER A 176 -8.76 5.73 6.08
CA SER A 176 -9.43 6.99 5.78
C SER A 176 -10.59 7.26 6.73
N LEU A 177 -10.77 8.51 7.15
CA LEU A 177 -11.93 8.99 7.92
C LEU A 177 -12.81 9.88 7.04
N ARG A 178 -13.66 9.23 6.25
CA ARG A 178 -14.35 9.82 5.08
C ARG A 178 -15.26 10.99 5.43
N ASN A 179 -15.85 11.01 6.62
CA ASN A 179 -16.73 12.10 7.03
C ASN A 179 -15.96 13.34 7.50
N LEU A 180 -14.66 13.21 7.79
CA LEU A 180 -13.78 14.35 8.11
C LEU A 180 -13.20 14.99 6.85
N ILE A 181 -13.04 14.22 5.76
CA ILE A 181 -12.41 14.67 4.50
C ILE A 181 -13.04 15.96 3.95
N PRO A 182 -14.38 16.11 3.76
CA PRO A 182 -14.94 17.30 3.14
C PRO A 182 -14.65 18.58 3.93
N GLY A 183 -14.73 18.49 5.28
CA GLY A 183 -14.46 19.62 6.15
C GLY A 183 -12.97 19.99 6.17
N GLU A 184 -12.07 19.02 6.06
CA GLU A 184 -10.63 19.25 6.03
C GLU A 184 -10.16 19.83 4.69
N LEU A 185 -10.59 19.23 3.57
CA LEU A 185 -10.30 19.77 2.24
C LEU A 185 -10.91 21.16 2.01
N GLY A 186 -12.07 21.44 2.61
CA GLY A 186 -12.68 22.77 2.60
C GLY A 186 -11.82 23.86 3.25
N LYS A 187 -10.84 23.50 4.11
CA LYS A 187 -9.85 24.44 4.67
C LYS A 187 -8.71 24.76 3.70
N GLY A 188 -8.55 23.96 2.63
CA GLY A 188 -7.53 24.16 1.60
C GLY A 188 -6.11 23.70 1.94
N PHE A 189 -5.94 22.90 3.00
CA PHE A 189 -4.62 22.46 3.50
C PHE A 189 -4.36 20.94 3.33
N GLY A 190 -5.06 20.30 2.39
CA GLY A 190 -4.92 18.87 2.13
C GLY A 190 -5.50 18.00 3.25
N PHE A 191 -4.96 16.80 3.42
CA PHE A 191 -5.37 15.84 4.45
C PHE A 191 -4.42 15.89 5.64
N PHE A 192 -4.96 15.69 6.84
CA PHE A 192 -4.17 15.53 8.05
C PHE A 192 -4.91 14.66 9.07
N GLN A 193 -6.02 15.13 9.63
CA GLN A 193 -6.85 14.40 10.58
C GLN A 193 -7.64 13.28 9.90
N SER A 194 -8.02 13.49 8.64
CA SER A 194 -8.84 12.55 7.90
C SER A 194 -8.09 11.36 7.30
N LYS A 195 -6.74 11.36 7.41
CA LYS A 195 -5.83 10.28 7.01
C LYS A 195 -4.96 9.89 8.22
N PRO A 196 -5.48 9.05 9.15
CA PRO A 196 -4.71 8.51 10.26
C PRO A 196 -3.57 7.58 9.78
N ALA A 197 -2.89 6.93 10.72
CA ALA A 197 -1.79 6.02 10.40
C ALA A 197 -2.24 4.89 9.45
N SER A 198 -1.58 4.80 8.29
CA SER A 198 -1.69 3.69 7.35
C SER A 198 -0.99 2.43 7.90
N ALA A 199 -1.25 1.28 7.27
CA ALA A 199 -0.56 0.01 7.56
C ALA A 199 0.00 -0.60 6.28
N PHE A 200 1.16 -1.25 6.33
CA PHE A 200 1.77 -1.90 5.17
C PHE A 200 1.76 -3.42 5.29
N SER A 201 1.94 -4.11 4.15
CA SER A 201 2.05 -5.56 4.09
C SER A 201 3.21 -6.10 4.93
N PRO A 202 3.09 -7.33 5.50
CA PRO A 202 4.13 -7.92 6.35
C PRO A 202 5.53 -7.95 5.75
N VAL A 203 5.64 -8.08 4.43
CA VAL A 203 6.91 -7.98 3.72
C VAL A 203 6.83 -6.99 2.58
N PHE A 204 7.96 -6.37 2.27
CA PHE A 204 8.24 -5.75 0.99
C PHE A 204 9.17 -6.63 0.17
N VAL A 205 9.01 -6.63 -1.15
CA VAL A 205 9.76 -7.51 -2.05
C VAL A 205 10.49 -6.71 -3.11
N THR A 206 11.62 -7.22 -3.58
CA THR A 206 12.35 -6.58 -4.68
C THR A 206 11.62 -6.83 -6.02
N PRO A 207 11.61 -5.85 -6.95
CA PRO A 207 10.95 -5.99 -8.25
C PRO A 207 11.38 -7.24 -9.03
N ASP A 208 12.66 -7.64 -8.99
CA ASP A 208 13.16 -8.85 -9.67
C ASP A 208 12.50 -10.14 -9.16
N SER A 209 12.07 -10.17 -7.89
CA SER A 209 11.38 -11.34 -7.32
C SER A 209 9.91 -11.44 -7.70
N LEU A 210 9.32 -10.39 -8.27
CA LEU A 210 7.97 -10.42 -8.83
C LEU A 210 7.95 -10.98 -10.25
N GLY A 211 9.10 -11.09 -10.92
CA GLY A 211 9.19 -11.57 -12.30
C GLY A 211 8.24 -10.84 -13.25
N ASP A 212 7.47 -11.60 -14.03
CA ASP A 212 6.49 -11.05 -14.98
C ASP A 212 5.30 -10.36 -14.30
N TRP A 213 5.20 -10.36 -12.97
CA TRP A 213 4.13 -9.64 -12.28
C TRP A 213 4.46 -8.16 -12.11
N TRP A 214 5.72 -7.76 -12.30
CA TRP A 214 6.14 -6.37 -12.29
C TRP A 214 6.55 -5.92 -13.69
N GLN A 215 5.69 -5.16 -14.35
CA GLN A 215 5.94 -4.71 -15.74
C GLN A 215 5.52 -3.27 -15.94
N GLY A 216 6.38 -2.50 -16.61
CA GLY A 216 6.09 -1.10 -16.95
C GLY A 216 5.94 -0.17 -15.74
N GLY A 217 6.49 -0.55 -14.58
CA GLY A 217 6.32 0.20 -13.33
C GLY A 217 4.97 -0.02 -12.66
N LYS A 218 4.36 -1.18 -12.86
CA LYS A 218 3.07 -1.58 -12.27
C LYS A 218 3.12 -3.03 -11.79
N LEU A 219 2.35 -3.32 -10.75
CA LEU A 219 2.05 -4.69 -10.33
C LEU A 219 0.86 -5.20 -11.15
N HIS A 220 1.05 -6.29 -11.89
CA HIS A 220 0.00 -7.00 -12.62
C HIS A 220 -0.48 -8.18 -11.79
N ARG A 221 -1.07 -7.90 -10.62
CA ARG A 221 -1.80 -8.89 -9.82
C ARG A 221 -3.08 -8.30 -9.26
N LYS A 222 -4.06 -9.18 -9.05
CA LYS A 222 -5.28 -8.84 -8.32
C LYS A 222 -4.94 -8.45 -6.89
N LEU A 223 -5.41 -7.27 -6.51
CA LEU A 223 -5.53 -6.86 -5.13
C LEU A 223 -6.80 -7.49 -4.55
N MET A 224 -6.61 -8.27 -3.51
CA MET A 224 -7.65 -9.00 -2.81
C MET A 224 -8.03 -8.20 -1.58
N VAL A 225 -9.29 -7.79 -1.49
CA VAL A 225 -9.86 -7.09 -0.33
C VAL A 225 -11.07 -7.86 0.18
N ASP A 226 -11.03 -8.23 1.45
CA ASP A 226 -12.19 -8.81 2.17
C ASP A 226 -12.59 -7.91 3.34
N LEU A 227 -13.88 -7.86 3.59
CA LEU A 227 -14.48 -7.23 4.76
C LEU A 227 -15.30 -8.29 5.51
N ASN A 228 -14.99 -8.51 6.79
CA ASN A 228 -15.67 -9.49 7.65
C ASN A 228 -15.73 -10.90 7.05
N GLY A 229 -14.64 -11.31 6.37
CA GLY A 229 -14.53 -12.60 5.70
C GLY A 229 -15.32 -12.70 4.39
N VAL A 230 -15.92 -11.61 3.92
CA VAL A 230 -16.65 -11.55 2.65
C VAL A 230 -15.81 -10.82 1.60
N PRO A 231 -15.63 -11.37 0.39
CA PRO A 231 -14.97 -10.67 -0.71
C PRO A 231 -15.63 -9.32 -1.03
N LEU A 232 -14.85 -8.25 -0.95
CA LEU A 232 -15.23 -6.90 -1.33
C LEU A 232 -14.66 -6.49 -2.68
N GLY A 233 -13.37 -6.79 -2.92
CA GLY A 233 -12.62 -6.36 -4.09
C GLY A 233 -11.61 -7.39 -4.58
N ARG A 234 -11.49 -7.50 -5.90
CA ARG A 234 -10.60 -8.37 -6.68
C ARG A 234 -10.07 -7.62 -7.91
N ALA A 235 -9.85 -6.32 -7.75
CA ALA A 235 -9.40 -5.43 -8.81
C ALA A 235 -7.96 -5.78 -9.22
N GLU A 236 -7.68 -5.74 -10.52
CA GLU A 236 -6.36 -5.95 -11.10
C GLU A 236 -5.54 -4.66 -11.00
N ALA A 237 -4.43 -4.68 -10.27
CA ALA A 237 -3.61 -3.49 -10.02
C ALA A 237 -2.91 -2.97 -11.28
N GLY A 238 -2.71 -3.83 -12.29
CA GLY A 238 -2.12 -3.41 -13.56
C GLY A 238 -3.09 -2.63 -14.46
N GLU A 239 -4.39 -2.83 -14.25
CA GLU A 239 -5.48 -2.30 -15.08
C GLU A 239 -5.96 -0.93 -14.58
N ASP A 240 -6.34 -0.04 -15.51
CA ASP A 240 -6.83 1.32 -15.24
C ASP A 240 -5.91 2.24 -14.39
N MET A 241 -4.69 1.80 -14.08
CA MET A 241 -3.65 2.64 -13.49
C MET A 241 -3.14 3.66 -14.53
N THR A 242 -3.71 4.87 -14.55
CA THR A 242 -3.36 5.94 -15.51
C THR A 242 -1.89 6.33 -15.43
N PHE A 243 -1.35 6.39 -14.20
CA PHE A 243 0.04 6.80 -13.94
C PHE A 243 0.81 5.64 -13.30
N ASP A 244 1.82 5.11 -13.98
CA ASP A 244 2.74 4.12 -13.37
C ASP A 244 3.61 4.73 -12.27
N PHE A 245 4.28 3.88 -11.49
CA PHE A 245 5.11 4.35 -10.37
C PHE A 245 6.31 5.20 -10.80
N GLY A 246 6.87 5.00 -12.00
CA GLY A 246 7.92 5.89 -12.53
C GLY A 246 7.40 7.32 -12.69
N THR A 247 6.17 7.45 -13.17
CA THR A 247 5.48 8.75 -13.30
C THR A 247 5.18 9.39 -11.95
N LEU A 248 4.66 8.61 -10.99
CA LEU A 248 4.36 9.11 -9.64
C LEU A 248 5.60 9.58 -8.90
N VAL A 249 6.68 8.80 -8.93
CA VAL A 249 7.95 9.14 -8.29
C VAL A 249 8.59 10.37 -8.95
N ALA A 250 8.56 10.47 -10.29
CA ALA A 250 9.02 11.66 -11.00
C ALA A 250 8.19 12.90 -10.67
N HIS A 251 6.86 12.76 -10.54
CA HIS A 251 5.98 13.83 -10.09
C HIS A 251 6.37 14.32 -8.68
N ALA A 252 6.57 13.40 -7.73
CA ALA A 252 7.01 13.72 -6.37
C ALA A 252 8.38 14.43 -6.35
N ALA A 253 9.30 14.02 -7.23
CA ALA A 253 10.65 14.55 -7.33
C ALA A 253 10.75 15.87 -8.13
N LYS A 254 9.67 16.38 -8.71
CA LYS A 254 9.70 17.55 -9.63
C LYS A 254 10.43 18.77 -9.05
N THR A 255 10.26 19.04 -7.76
CA THR A 255 10.81 20.23 -7.08
C THR A 255 11.54 19.92 -5.78
N ARG A 256 11.80 18.63 -5.51
CA ARG A 256 12.55 18.17 -4.34
C ARG A 256 13.29 16.88 -4.68
N LYS A 257 14.36 16.58 -3.94
CA LYS A 257 14.90 15.22 -3.90
C LYS A 257 14.00 14.32 -3.06
N LEU A 258 14.00 13.02 -3.34
CA LEU A 258 13.43 12.00 -2.46
C LEU A 258 14.60 11.21 -1.86
N GLY A 259 14.61 11.05 -0.54
CA GLY A 259 15.65 10.27 0.13
C GLY A 259 15.35 8.78 0.06
N ALA A 260 16.40 7.96 0.15
CA ALA A 260 16.26 6.51 0.30
C ALA A 260 15.29 6.13 1.42
N GLY A 261 14.37 5.21 1.15
CA GLY A 261 13.26 4.87 2.05
C GLY A 261 12.01 5.73 1.88
N THR A 262 11.96 6.63 0.89
CA THR A 262 10.69 7.29 0.51
C THR A 262 9.70 6.24 0.02
N ILE A 263 8.52 6.23 0.62
CA ILE A 263 7.39 5.37 0.23
C ILE A 263 6.46 6.17 -0.68
N VAL A 264 6.13 5.62 -1.85
CA VAL A 264 5.16 6.20 -2.80
C VAL A 264 4.00 5.24 -3.03
N GLY A 265 2.79 5.74 -2.81
CA GLY A 265 1.55 4.98 -2.95
C GLY A 265 0.89 5.17 -4.30
N SER A 266 0.19 4.13 -4.75
CA SER A 266 -0.59 4.23 -5.99
C SER A 266 -1.86 5.06 -5.85
N GLY A 267 -2.39 5.25 -4.64
CA GLY A 267 -3.80 5.47 -4.44
C GLY A 267 -4.61 4.19 -4.65
N THR A 268 -5.85 4.20 -4.17
CA THR A 268 -6.76 3.05 -4.15
C THR A 268 -6.90 2.36 -5.51
N VAL A 269 -6.64 1.05 -5.54
CA VAL A 269 -6.77 0.25 -6.77
C VAL A 269 -8.23 0.19 -7.21
N SER A 270 -8.50 0.62 -8.43
CA SER A 270 -9.85 0.77 -8.97
C SER A 270 -9.89 0.41 -10.45
N ASN A 271 -10.78 -0.49 -10.85
CA ASN A 271 -11.01 -0.84 -12.25
C ASN A 271 -12.42 -0.42 -12.69
N ARG A 272 -12.53 -0.08 -13.97
CA ARG A 272 -13.79 0.22 -14.63
C ARG A 272 -14.59 -1.03 -14.91
N GLY A 273 -15.90 -0.85 -15.06
CA GLY A 273 -16.76 -1.87 -15.64
C GLY A 273 -16.40 -2.16 -17.10
N PRO A 274 -16.75 -3.35 -17.63
CA PRO A 274 -16.55 -3.67 -19.04
C PRO A 274 -17.24 -2.72 -20.03
N ASP A 275 -18.25 -1.97 -19.56
CA ASP A 275 -18.98 -0.94 -20.28
C ASP A 275 -18.35 0.47 -20.14
N GLY A 276 -17.19 0.57 -19.50
CA GLY A 276 -16.53 1.83 -19.12
C GLY A 276 -17.19 2.53 -17.93
N GLY A 277 -18.19 1.90 -17.30
CA GLY A 277 -18.88 2.41 -16.14
C GLY A 277 -18.14 2.20 -14.82
N PRO A 278 -18.82 2.43 -13.69
CA PRO A 278 -18.22 2.37 -12.34
C PRO A 278 -17.69 1.01 -11.88
N GLY A 279 -17.89 -0.05 -12.65
CA GLY A 279 -17.73 -1.41 -12.16
C GLY A 279 -18.98 -1.89 -11.42
N LYS A 280 -18.91 -3.13 -10.93
CA LYS A 280 -19.98 -3.80 -10.19
C LYS A 280 -19.38 -4.51 -8.99
N SER A 281 -20.21 -4.73 -7.97
CA SER A 281 -19.83 -5.57 -6.84
C SER A 281 -19.53 -7.01 -7.31
N ILE A 282 -18.78 -7.77 -6.49
CA ILE A 282 -18.53 -9.19 -6.76
C ILE A 282 -19.84 -9.99 -6.83
N ALA A 283 -20.81 -9.67 -5.97
CA ALA A 283 -22.12 -10.33 -5.96
C ALA A 283 -22.92 -10.09 -7.26
N GLU A 284 -22.65 -8.98 -7.96
CA GLU A 284 -23.28 -8.63 -9.24
C GLU A 284 -22.41 -9.04 -10.45
N GLY A 285 -21.37 -9.83 -10.22
CA GLY A 285 -20.49 -10.38 -11.25
C GLY A 285 -19.37 -9.44 -11.72
N GLY A 286 -19.09 -8.37 -10.99
CA GLY A 286 -17.93 -7.50 -11.22
C GLY A 286 -16.70 -7.92 -10.42
N VAL A 287 -15.67 -7.06 -10.45
CA VAL A 287 -14.43 -7.25 -9.67
C VAL A 287 -14.51 -6.63 -8.27
N GLY A 288 -15.57 -5.89 -7.94
CA GLY A 288 -15.70 -5.23 -6.65
C GLY A 288 -14.79 -4.00 -6.50
N TYR A 289 -14.49 -3.64 -5.25
CA TYR A 289 -13.89 -2.35 -4.90
C TYR A 289 -12.86 -2.48 -3.79
N SER A 290 -11.89 -1.58 -3.77
CA SER A 290 -10.80 -1.59 -2.78
C SER A 290 -11.05 -0.63 -1.60
N CYS A 291 -12.22 0.02 -1.55
CA CYS A 291 -12.68 0.85 -0.43
C CYS A 291 -14.22 0.92 -0.36
N LEU A 292 -14.78 1.24 0.80
CA LEU A 292 -16.23 1.43 0.97
C LEU A 292 -16.73 2.74 0.36
N ALA A 293 -15.87 3.74 0.19
CA ALA A 293 -16.23 4.98 -0.49
C ALA A 293 -16.70 4.75 -1.94
N GLU A 294 -16.07 3.83 -2.67
CA GLU A 294 -16.53 3.43 -4.01
C GLU A 294 -17.85 2.68 -3.97
N VAL A 295 -18.00 1.70 -3.07
CA VAL A 295 -19.27 0.97 -2.87
C VAL A 295 -20.43 1.95 -2.67
N ARG A 296 -20.26 2.87 -1.72
CA ARG A 296 -21.26 3.89 -1.36
C ARG A 296 -21.53 4.87 -2.50
N THR A 297 -20.53 5.18 -3.31
CA THR A 297 -20.67 6.00 -4.52
C THR A 297 -21.56 5.29 -5.54
N ILE A 298 -21.35 4.00 -5.76
CA ILE A 298 -22.14 3.23 -6.73
C ILE A 298 -23.57 3.07 -6.25
N GLU A 299 -23.79 2.80 -4.97
CA GLU A 299 -25.13 2.79 -4.36
C GLU A 299 -25.85 4.12 -4.53
N THR A 300 -25.12 5.24 -4.45
CA THR A 300 -25.68 6.57 -4.67
C THR A 300 -26.06 6.78 -6.14
N ILE A 301 -25.20 6.38 -7.08
CA ILE A 301 -25.44 6.50 -8.53
C ILE A 301 -26.62 5.62 -8.97
N THR A 302 -26.72 4.40 -8.44
CA THR A 302 -27.72 3.40 -8.87
C THR A 302 -29.02 3.44 -8.08
N GLY A 303 -28.95 3.73 -6.78
CA GLY A 303 -30.06 3.69 -5.83
C GLY A 303 -30.40 5.02 -5.16
N GLY A 304 -29.69 6.11 -5.50
CA GLY A 304 -29.94 7.48 -5.03
C GLY A 304 -29.42 7.81 -3.63
N LYS A 305 -28.93 6.83 -2.86
CA LYS A 305 -28.30 7.03 -1.55
C LYS A 305 -27.37 5.87 -1.20
N PRO A 306 -26.34 6.09 -0.37
CA PRO A 306 -25.53 4.99 0.15
C PRO A 306 -26.32 4.20 1.21
N VAL A 307 -26.16 2.88 1.21
CA VAL A 307 -26.76 1.94 2.16
C VAL A 307 -25.71 1.17 2.96
N THR A 308 -24.56 0.84 2.37
CA THR A 308 -23.46 0.17 3.07
C THR A 308 -22.81 1.12 4.06
N PRO A 309 -22.75 0.81 5.37
CA PRO A 309 -22.07 1.67 6.33
C PRO A 309 -20.56 1.70 6.09
N PHE A 310 -19.91 2.73 6.63
CA PHE A 310 -18.45 2.71 6.84
C PHE A 310 -18.09 1.72 7.97
N LEU A 311 -16.80 1.41 8.10
CA LEU A 311 -16.30 0.46 9.09
C LEU A 311 -16.71 0.86 10.52
N LYS A 312 -16.97 -0.17 11.31
CA LYS A 312 -17.41 -0.15 12.70
C LYS A 312 -16.43 -0.89 13.59
N LYS A 313 -16.44 -0.60 14.89
CA LYS A 313 -15.62 -1.35 15.84
C LYS A 313 -15.98 -2.83 15.77
N GLY A 314 -14.97 -3.68 15.66
CA GLY A 314 -15.10 -5.12 15.46
C GLY A 314 -15.13 -5.56 14.00
N ASP A 315 -15.25 -4.65 13.02
CA ASP A 315 -15.07 -5.02 11.62
C ASP A 315 -13.62 -5.44 11.34
N VAL A 316 -13.45 -6.43 10.46
CA VAL A 316 -12.15 -6.98 10.09
C VAL A 316 -11.90 -6.75 8.60
N VAL A 317 -10.80 -6.10 8.28
CA VAL A 317 -10.33 -5.84 6.92
C VAL A 317 -9.17 -6.76 6.61
N ARG A 318 -9.16 -7.39 5.42
CA ARG A 318 -8.02 -8.15 4.89
C ARG A 318 -7.62 -7.64 3.52
N ILE A 319 -6.32 -7.37 3.30
CA ILE A 319 -5.75 -6.92 2.03
C ILE A 319 -4.51 -7.77 1.69
N TRP A 320 -4.48 -8.39 0.51
CA TRP A 320 -3.34 -9.17 0.02
C TRP A 320 -3.29 -9.27 -1.51
N ALA A 321 -2.25 -9.87 -2.06
CA ALA A 321 -2.16 -10.26 -3.47
C ALA A 321 -1.55 -11.67 -3.57
N GLU A 322 -1.97 -12.44 -4.57
CA GLU A 322 -1.64 -13.87 -4.70
C GLU A 322 -0.71 -14.16 -5.88
N ASP A 323 0.16 -15.16 -5.73
CA ASP A 323 0.91 -15.77 -6.82
C ASP A 323 0.03 -16.69 -7.69
N ASP A 324 0.62 -17.29 -8.73
CA ASP A 324 -0.07 -18.25 -9.62
C ASP A 324 -0.54 -19.53 -8.91
N LYS A 325 -0.02 -19.80 -7.70
CA LYS A 325 -0.39 -20.94 -6.85
C LYS A 325 -1.34 -20.53 -5.72
N ARG A 326 -1.83 -19.29 -5.71
CA ARG A 326 -2.72 -18.70 -4.68
C ARG A 326 -2.07 -18.53 -3.31
N HIS A 327 -0.76 -18.40 -3.24
CA HIS A 327 -0.06 -18.01 -2.01
C HIS A 327 0.10 -16.48 -1.93
N PRO A 328 -0.02 -15.88 -0.75
CA PRO A 328 0.23 -14.46 -0.56
C PRO A 328 1.67 -14.07 -0.97
N ILE A 329 1.80 -13.06 -1.83
CA ILE A 329 3.11 -12.57 -2.28
C ILE A 329 3.77 -11.76 -1.16
N PHE A 330 3.02 -10.82 -0.58
CA PHE A 330 3.48 -9.82 0.38
C PHE A 330 3.09 -10.15 1.84
N GLY A 331 2.47 -11.31 2.07
CA GLY A 331 1.71 -11.59 3.28
C GLY A 331 0.34 -10.92 3.25
N VAL A 332 -0.35 -10.90 4.40
CA VAL A 332 -1.71 -10.37 4.52
C VAL A 332 -1.75 -9.23 5.55
N ILE A 333 -2.23 -8.07 5.13
CA ILE A 333 -2.72 -7.05 6.07
C ILE A 333 -4.06 -7.56 6.57
N GLU A 334 -4.22 -7.79 7.87
CA GLU A 334 -5.46 -8.25 8.49
C GLU A 334 -5.66 -7.49 9.81
N GLN A 335 -6.58 -6.53 9.80
CA GLN A 335 -6.74 -5.59 10.90
C GLN A 335 -8.19 -5.56 11.38
N THR A 336 -8.36 -5.52 12.70
CA THR A 336 -9.65 -5.31 13.36
C THR A 336 -9.78 -3.83 13.73
N VAL A 337 -10.96 -3.24 13.54
CA VAL A 337 -11.22 -1.86 13.97
C VAL A 337 -11.53 -1.83 15.47
N GLU A 338 -10.85 -0.99 16.25
CA GLU A 338 -10.99 -0.92 17.72
C GLU A 338 -11.28 0.47 18.27
#